data_AF-A0A2E6I2J5-F1
#
_entry.id   AF-A0A2E6I2J5-F1
#
_cell.length_a   1.000
_cell.length_b   1.000
_cell.length_c   1.000
_cell.angle_alpha   90.00
_cell.angle_beta   90.00
_cell.angle_gamma   90.00
#
_symmetry.space_group_name_H-M   'P 1'
#
loop_
_entity.id
_entity.type
_entity.pdbx_description
1 polymer ?
#
loop_
_entity_poly.entity_id
_entity_poly.type
_entity_poly.pdbx_seq_one_letter_code
_entity_poly.pdbx_strand_id
1 'polypeptide(L)' 'ERANGTNTGGAGAASSSVPAVGRNQPCPCGSGKKYKFCHGAVR' A
#
# COMPACT_ATOMS: atom_id res chain seq x y z
N GLU A 1 20.11 -14.58 5.92
CA GLU A 1 18.85 -15.33 5.88
C GLU A 1 17.66 -14.36 6.02
N ARG A 2 16.63 -14.49 5.16
CA ARG A 2 15.34 -13.75 5.14
C ARG A 2 15.30 -12.35 4.51
N ALA A 3 15.08 -12.31 3.20
CA ALA A 3 14.36 -11.21 2.55
C ALA A 3 13.53 -11.78 1.39
N ASN A 4 12.40 -12.42 1.71
CA ASN A 4 11.34 -12.72 0.75
C ASN A 4 10.15 -11.82 1.09
N GLY A 5 10.02 -10.72 0.36
CA GLY A 5 8.88 -9.81 0.42
C GLY A 5 8.13 -9.84 -0.91
N THR A 6 7.49 -10.97 -1.22
CA THR A 6 6.62 -11.08 -2.39
C THR A 6 5.36 -10.24 -2.12
N ASN A 7 5.28 -9.09 -2.80
CA ASN A 7 4.11 -8.21 -2.80
C ASN A 7 3.03 -8.82 -3.71
N THR A 8 2.23 -9.75 -3.18
CA THR A 8 1.04 -10.24 -3.88
C THR A 8 -0.19 -9.57 -3.29
N GLY A 9 -0.47 -8.36 -3.76
CA GLY A 9 -1.78 -7.72 -3.59
C GLY A 9 -2.79 -8.45 -4.47
N GLY A 10 -3.65 -9.24 -3.84
CA GLY A 10 -4.66 -10.04 -4.50
C GLY A 10 -5.59 -9.20 -5.38
N ALA A 11 -5.71 -9.64 -6.64
CA ALA A 11 -6.69 -9.15 -7.59
C ALA A 11 -8.10 -9.57 -7.13
N GLY A 12 -8.91 -8.59 -6.76
CA GLY A 12 -10.36 -8.70 -6.57
C GLY A 12 -11.03 -7.66 -7.45
N ALA A 13 -11.86 -8.14 -8.36
CA ALA A 13 -12.41 -7.43 -9.51
C ALA A 13 -13.34 -6.23 -9.17
N ALA A 14 -13.48 -5.39 -10.20
CA ALA A 14 -14.55 -4.45 -10.50
C ALA A 14 -14.37 -2.97 -10.08
N SER A 15 -14.46 -2.13 -11.11
CA SER A 15 -14.75 -0.69 -11.14
C SER A 15 -13.56 0.27 -11.27
N SER A 16 -13.55 0.96 -12.41
CA SER A 16 -12.61 1.98 -12.87
C SER A 16 -12.32 3.06 -11.81
N SER A 17 -11.16 2.99 -11.16
CA SER A 17 -10.48 4.12 -10.52
C SER A 17 -9.13 3.62 -10.02
N VAL A 18 -8.09 4.45 -10.11
CA VAL A 18 -6.74 4.17 -9.60
C VAL A 18 -6.83 3.43 -8.25
N PRO A 19 -6.13 2.30 -8.03
CA PRO A 19 -6.23 1.57 -6.77
C PRO A 19 -5.82 2.52 -5.65
N ALA A 20 -6.82 3.04 -4.93
CA ALA A 20 -6.60 3.93 -3.81
C ALA A 20 -5.85 3.10 -2.77
N VAL A 21 -4.55 3.36 -2.62
CA VAL A 21 -3.73 2.68 -1.63
C VAL A 21 -4.43 2.77 -0.27
N GLY A 22 -4.82 1.62 0.26
CA GLY A 22 -5.53 1.57 1.52
C GLY A 22 -4.69 2.25 2.61
N ARG A 23 -5.33 3.03 3.50
CA ARG A 23 -4.67 3.75 4.60
C ARG A 23 -3.72 2.86 5.43
N ASN A 24 -4.02 1.57 5.56
CA ASN A 24 -3.19 0.62 6.32
C ASN A 24 -2.10 -0.11 5.51
N GLN A 25 -2.10 0.00 4.18
CA GLN A 25 -1.10 -0.61 3.29
C GLN A 25 0.27 0.07 3.43
N PRO A 26 1.39 -0.58 3.08
CA PRO A 26 2.70 0.07 3.00
C PRO A 26 2.64 1.27 2.05
N CYS A 27 3.35 2.35 2.39
CA CYS A 27 3.37 3.57 1.60
C CYS A 27 4.20 3.35 0.32
N PRO A 28 3.68 3.70 -0.87
CA PRO A 28 4.35 3.44 -2.15
C PRO A 28 5.65 4.24 -2.36
N CYS A 29 5.97 5.19 -1.48
CA CYS A 29 7.23 5.94 -1.51
C CYS A 29 8.45 5.15 -0.98
N GLY A 30 8.27 3.90 -0.54
CA GLY A 30 9.38 3.07 -0.05
C GLY A 30 9.88 3.40 1.35
N SER A 31 9.18 4.24 2.12
CA SER A 31 9.60 4.64 3.48
C SER A 31 9.44 3.54 4.55
N GLY A 32 8.84 2.41 4.21
CA GLY A 32 8.49 1.33 5.16
C GLY A 32 7.33 1.67 6.11
N LYS A 33 6.81 2.91 6.07
CA LYS A 33 5.66 3.35 6.89
C LYS A 33 4.35 2.97 6.22
N LYS A 34 3.26 2.79 7.01
CA LYS A 34 1.91 2.63 6.44
C LYS A 34 1.48 3.93 5.75
N TYR A 35 0.67 3.84 4.70
CA TYR A 35 0.21 4.99 3.92
C TYR A 35 -0.37 6.09 4.82
N LYS A 36 -1.21 5.74 5.80
CA LYS A 36 -1.80 6.70 6.76
C LYS A 36 -0.83 7.45 7.66
N PHE A 37 0.40 6.99 7.79
CA PHE A 37 1.45 7.63 8.60
C PHE A 37 2.52 8.30 7.73
N CYS A 38 2.25 8.45 6.44
CA CYS A 38 3.17 9.03 5.48
C CYS A 38 2.35 9.92 4.52
N HIS A 39 2.29 9.60 3.24
CA HIS A 39 1.59 10.41 2.23
C HIS A 39 0.06 10.41 2.40
N GLY A 40 -0.48 9.42 3.10
CA GLY A 40 -1.87 9.35 3.54
C GLY A 40 -2.07 9.87 4.96
N ALA A 41 -1.13 10.60 5.55
CA ALA A 41 -1.41 11.31 6.79
C ALA A 41 -2.36 12.47 6.47
N VAL A 42 -3.62 12.32 6.87
CA VAL A 42 -4.51 13.47 7.02
C VAL A 42 -4.33 13.91 8.47
N ARG A 43 -4.02 15.19 8.67
CA ARG A 43 -3.99 15.83 9.99
C ARG A 43 -5.23 15.49 10.82
#